data_AF-A0A4P5VZH1-F1
#
_entry.id   AF-A0A4P5VZH1-F1
#
_cell.length_a   1.000
_cell.length_b   1.000
_cell.length_c   1.000
_cell.angle_alpha   90.00
_cell.angle_beta   90.00
_cell.angle_gamma   90.00
#
_symmetry.space_group_name_H-M   'P 1'
#
loop_
_entity.id
_entity.type
_entity.pdbx_description
1 polymer ?
#
loop_
_entity_poly.entity_id
_entity_poly.type
_entity_poly.pdbx_seq_one_letter_code
_entity_poly.pdbx_strand_id
1 'polypeptide(L)'
;MSWEDVRAALLLVVIAVYGFAAAPLAHSANREKLSLPFATDELTRLQSALAPMGLHPEVEELADVAYRVSSFQADLRRTGLAPFQDFFRITGTGQAWGLFTYPDRFPARLVVEGRQASGGWIRLYASLDPDATFNEEKLVYRRIRGVYDANSERARATWDPFVSWVASEVFRAEPGVDAVRVSFQQIHTYEPWEHAEVLVEEGGYSARERHRP
;
A
#
# COMPACT_ATOMS: atom_id res chain seq x y z
N MET A 1 37.80 26.46 18.51
CA MET A 1 36.78 25.82 17.67
C MET A 1 36.34 26.85 16.64
N SER A 2 36.58 26.57 15.37
CA SER A 2 36.20 27.44 14.26
C SER A 2 34.69 27.31 13.98
N TRP A 3 34.13 28.24 13.19
CA TRP A 3 32.77 28.09 12.68
C TRP A 3 32.61 26.84 11.79
N GLU A 4 33.67 26.46 11.08
CA GLU A 4 33.70 25.28 10.22
C GLU A 4 33.53 24.00 11.04
N ASP A 5 34.18 23.92 12.21
CA ASP A 5 34.06 22.78 13.13
C ASP A 5 32.62 22.63 13.63
N VAL A 6 32.00 23.74 14.04
CA VAL A 6 30.61 23.75 14.53
C VAL A 6 29.65 23.33 13.42
N ARG A 7 29.80 23.91 12.22
CA ARG A 7 28.98 23.56 11.05
C ARG A 7 29.14 22.09 10.69
N ALA A 8 30.36 21.56 10.69
CA ALA A 8 30.63 20.15 10.39
C ALA A 8 29.96 19.23 11.43
N ALA A 9 30.04 19.56 12.72
CA ALA A 9 29.38 18.81 13.77
C ALA A 9 27.85 18.81 13.61
N LEU A 10 27.24 19.96 13.32
CA LEU A 10 25.80 20.06 13.07
C LEU A 10 25.37 19.24 11.83
N LEU A 11 26.13 19.31 10.74
CA LEU A 11 25.87 18.50 9.54
C LEU A 11 25.99 17.00 9.83
N LEU A 12 26.98 16.60 10.61
CA LEU A 12 27.15 15.20 11.03
C LEU A 12 25.95 14.72 11.85
N VAL A 13 25.45 15.52 12.78
CA VAL A 13 24.23 15.19 13.55
C VAL A 13 23.04 15.04 12.61
N VAL A 14 22.85 15.95 11.67
CA VAL A 14 21.76 15.88 10.68
C VAL A 14 21.87 14.61 9.84
N ILE A 15 23.06 14.30 9.31
CA ILE A 15 23.31 13.09 8.51
C ILE A 15 23.05 11.84 9.35
N ALA A 16 23.50 11.80 10.61
CA ALA A 16 23.29 10.66 11.50
C ALA A 16 21.80 10.45 11.79
N VAL A 17 21.05 11.52 12.06
CA VAL A 17 19.61 11.47 12.32
C VAL A 17 18.85 11.00 11.08
N TYR A 18 19.14 11.53 9.89
CA TYR A 18 18.49 11.08 8.65
C TYR A 18 18.93 9.68 8.25
N GLY A 19 20.19 9.32 8.47
CA GLY A 19 20.70 7.96 8.24
C GLY A 19 19.98 6.94 9.12
N PHE A 20 19.77 7.26 10.40
CA PHE A 20 18.98 6.44 11.31
C PHE A 20 17.49 6.41 10.92
N ALA A 21 16.92 7.54 10.50
CA ALA A 21 15.51 7.63 10.08
C ALA A 21 15.22 6.85 8.78
N ALA A 22 16.20 6.79 7.88
CA ALA A 22 16.16 6.07 6.60
C ALA A 22 16.66 4.61 6.69
N ALA A 23 17.19 4.20 7.84
CA ALA A 23 17.58 2.81 8.05
C ALA A 23 16.36 1.90 7.83
N PRO A 24 16.52 0.74 7.14
CA PRO A 24 15.43 -0.18 6.82
C PRO A 24 15.04 -1.00 8.06
N LEU A 25 14.69 -0.31 9.14
CA LEU A 25 14.16 -0.92 10.36
C LEU A 25 12.69 -1.26 10.11
N ALA A 26 12.32 -2.51 10.38
CA ALA A 26 10.96 -2.96 10.17
C ALA A 26 9.99 -2.17 11.06
N HIS A 27 8.80 -1.91 10.52
CA HIS A 27 7.67 -1.54 11.35
C HIS A 27 7.26 -2.76 12.17
N SER A 28 6.69 -2.55 13.35
CA SER A 28 6.19 -3.64 14.20
C SER A 28 5.23 -4.49 13.38
N ALA A 29 5.54 -5.77 13.23
CA ALA A 29 4.60 -6.70 12.64
C ALA A 29 3.34 -6.74 13.52
N ASN A 30 2.16 -6.83 12.90
CA ASN A 30 0.92 -7.13 13.62
C ASN A 30 0.75 -8.66 13.58
N ARG A 31 0.47 -9.28 14.74
CA ARG A 31 0.22 -10.73 14.83
C ARG A 31 -0.93 -11.17 13.92
N GLU A 32 -1.98 -10.34 13.81
CA GLU A 32 -3.09 -10.59 12.90
C GLU A 32 -2.63 -10.59 11.43
N LYS A 33 -1.71 -9.70 11.05
CA LYS A 33 -1.15 -9.67 9.70
C LYS A 33 -0.23 -10.87 9.43
N LEU A 34 0.46 -11.38 10.44
CA LEU A 34 1.29 -12.58 10.32
C LEU A 34 0.46 -13.85 10.13
N SER A 35 -0.83 -13.84 10.46
CA SER A 35 -1.76 -14.95 10.17
C SER A 35 -2.40 -14.87 8.78
N LEU A 36 -2.14 -13.82 8.00
CA LEU A 36 -2.67 -13.72 6.64
C LEU A 36 -1.96 -14.74 5.72
N PRO A 37 -2.66 -15.32 4.73
CA PRO A 37 -2.09 -16.37 3.86
C PRO A 37 -0.73 -16.00 3.27
N PHE A 38 -0.59 -14.77 2.75
CA PHE A 38 0.68 -14.33 2.14
C PHE A 38 1.85 -14.27 3.15
N ALA A 39 1.57 -13.97 4.43
CA ALA A 39 2.60 -13.92 5.46
C ALA A 39 3.06 -15.34 5.81
N THR A 40 2.11 -16.28 5.90
CA THR A 40 2.38 -17.71 6.06
C THR A 40 3.23 -18.25 4.91
N ASP A 41 2.94 -17.86 3.67
CA ASP A 41 3.71 -18.26 2.48
C ASP A 41 5.16 -17.72 2.53
N GLU A 42 5.35 -16.49 2.98
CA GLU A 42 6.70 -15.92 3.16
C GLU A 42 7.46 -16.63 4.28
N LEU A 43 6.80 -16.92 5.41
CA LEU A 43 7.41 -17.67 6.52
C LEU A 43 7.78 -19.09 6.11
N THR A 44 6.94 -19.74 5.30
CA THR A 44 7.21 -21.07 4.74
C THR A 44 8.39 -21.04 3.77
N ARG A 45 8.51 -19.99 2.96
CA ARG A 45 9.69 -19.77 2.11
C ARG A 45 10.96 -19.54 2.93
N LEU A 46 10.88 -18.75 4.00
CA LEU A 46 12.00 -18.55 4.92
C LEU A 46 12.40 -19.87 5.61
N GLN A 47 11.44 -20.65 6.09
CA GLN A 47 11.65 -21.98 6.63
C GLN A 47 12.38 -22.89 5.62
N SER A 48 11.92 -22.90 4.37
CA SER A 48 12.53 -23.67 3.28
C SER A 48 13.96 -23.21 2.98
N ALA A 49 14.24 -21.90 3.05
CA ALA A 49 15.58 -21.35 2.84
C ALA A 49 16.56 -21.67 4.00
N LEU A 50 16.03 -21.88 5.21
CA LEU A 50 16.81 -22.24 6.40
C LEU A 50 17.09 -23.75 6.49
N ALA A 51 16.25 -24.59 5.89
CA ALA A 51 16.39 -26.04 5.93
C ALA A 51 17.76 -26.57 5.45
N PRO A 52 18.40 -26.05 4.37
CA PRO A 52 19.74 -26.47 3.96
C PRO A 52 20.84 -26.19 5.00
N MET A 53 20.58 -25.28 5.94
CA MET A 53 21.50 -24.97 7.05
C MET A 53 21.29 -25.87 8.27
N GLY A 54 20.38 -26.87 8.18
CA GLY A 54 20.01 -27.74 9.29
C GLY A 54 19.09 -27.08 10.32
N LEU A 55 18.51 -25.92 9.98
CA LEU A 55 17.56 -25.19 10.81
C LEU A 55 16.14 -25.55 10.34
N HIS A 56 15.34 -26.15 11.23
CA HIS A 56 13.96 -26.55 10.96
C HIS A 56 13.00 -25.88 11.95
N PRO A 57 12.95 -24.54 12.02
CA PRO A 57 11.99 -23.86 12.88
C PRO A 57 10.57 -24.09 12.37
N GLU A 58 9.61 -24.21 13.27
CA GLU A 58 8.19 -24.23 12.88
C GLU A 58 7.76 -22.83 12.39
N VAL A 59 6.71 -22.75 11.56
CA VAL A 59 6.23 -21.48 10.99
C VAL A 59 5.79 -20.50 12.09
N GLU A 60 5.17 -21.02 13.15
CA GLU A 60 4.75 -20.25 14.32
C GLU A 60 5.96 -19.68 15.08
N GLU A 61 7.05 -20.43 15.20
CA GLU A 61 8.28 -19.97 15.84
C GLU A 61 8.93 -18.84 15.03
N LEU A 62 8.96 -18.97 13.71
CA LEU A 62 9.42 -17.91 12.80
C LEU A 62 8.55 -16.66 12.92
N ALA A 63 7.23 -16.81 12.97
CA ALA A 63 6.30 -15.69 13.16
C ALA A 63 6.57 -14.95 14.47
N ASP A 64 6.80 -15.68 15.57
CA ASP A 64 7.12 -15.09 16.88
C ASP A 64 8.47 -14.37 16.89
N VAL A 65 9.50 -14.96 16.25
CA VAL A 65 10.80 -14.31 16.09
C VAL A 65 10.66 -13.03 15.26
N ALA A 66 9.98 -13.10 14.12
CA ALA A 66 9.74 -11.95 13.26
C ALA A 66 8.97 -10.84 14.00
N TYR A 67 7.95 -11.19 14.78
CA TYR A 67 7.22 -10.24 15.61
C TYR A 67 8.11 -9.57 16.66
N ARG A 68 8.92 -10.34 17.41
CA ARG A 68 9.81 -9.78 18.43
C ARG A 68 10.86 -8.86 17.84
N VAL A 69 11.54 -9.29 16.77
CA VAL A 69 12.59 -8.51 16.11
C VAL A 69 12.00 -7.22 15.53
N SER A 70 10.89 -7.30 14.81
CA SER A 70 10.25 -6.12 14.23
C SER A 70 9.71 -5.15 15.29
N SER A 71 9.14 -5.65 16.39
CA SER A 71 8.69 -4.81 17.51
C SER A 71 9.86 -4.08 18.16
N PHE A 72 10.96 -4.79 18.44
CA PHE A 72 12.17 -4.19 18.99
C PHE A 72 12.74 -3.11 18.08
N GLN A 73 12.83 -3.38 16.77
CA GLN A 73 13.30 -2.39 15.78
C GLN A 73 12.38 -1.17 15.72
N ALA A 74 11.06 -1.37 15.75
CA ALA A 74 10.09 -0.29 15.76
C ALA A 74 10.20 0.57 17.04
N ASP A 75 10.41 -0.05 18.20
CA ASP A 75 10.61 0.63 19.46
C ASP A 75 11.92 1.41 19.51
N LEU A 76 13.01 0.81 19.03
CA LEU A 76 14.31 1.46 18.89
C LEU A 76 14.19 2.69 17.98
N ARG A 77 13.53 2.54 16.83
CA ARG A 77 13.30 3.64 15.89
C ARG A 77 12.45 4.75 16.52
N ARG A 78 11.31 4.38 17.13
CA ARG A 78 10.40 5.34 17.79
C ARG A 78 11.11 6.12 18.89
N THR A 79 11.86 5.43 19.74
CA THR A 79 12.57 6.03 20.87
C THR A 79 13.74 6.90 20.39
N GLY A 80 14.53 6.41 19.43
CA GLY A 80 15.67 7.16 18.89
C GLY A 80 15.27 8.39 18.08
N LEU A 81 14.12 8.36 17.40
CA LEU A 81 13.62 9.49 16.61
C LEU A 81 12.72 10.45 17.41
N ALA A 82 12.22 10.06 18.59
CA ALA A 82 11.35 10.90 19.41
C ALA A 82 11.89 12.31 19.65
N PRO A 83 13.19 12.51 19.99
CA PRO A 83 13.75 13.85 20.21
C PRO A 83 13.77 14.75 18.97
N PHE A 84 13.66 14.17 17.77
CA PHE A 84 13.78 14.88 16.49
C PHE A 84 12.42 15.11 15.81
N GLN A 85 11.31 14.71 16.43
CA GLN A 85 9.97 14.84 15.83
C GLN A 85 9.61 16.30 15.52
N ASP A 86 9.94 17.23 16.42
CA ASP A 86 9.69 18.65 16.20
C ASP A 86 10.53 19.20 15.04
N PHE A 87 11.80 18.78 14.94
CA PHE A 87 12.66 19.15 13.83
C PHE A 87 12.10 18.65 12.49
N PHE A 88 11.67 17.39 12.42
CA PHE A 88 11.02 16.83 11.21
C PHE A 88 9.72 17.56 10.87
N ARG A 89 8.93 17.94 11.87
CA ARG A 89 7.70 18.71 11.67
C ARG A 89 7.98 20.11 11.12
N ILE A 90 8.95 20.81 11.68
CA ILE A 90 9.33 22.17 11.26
C ILE A 90 9.92 22.18 9.85
N THR A 91 10.76 21.19 9.54
CA THR A 91 11.47 21.12 8.26
C THR A 91 10.71 20.39 7.16
N GLY A 92 9.61 19.72 7.50
CA GLY A 92 8.78 18.97 6.54
C GLY A 92 9.43 17.68 6.02
N THR A 93 10.42 17.13 6.74
CA THR A 93 11.26 16.02 6.28
C THR A 93 10.98 14.69 6.97
N GLY A 94 9.91 14.59 7.76
CA GLY A 94 9.47 13.37 8.44
C GLY A 94 8.88 12.32 7.48
N GLN A 95 9.60 11.97 6.41
CA GLN A 95 9.11 11.03 5.40
C GLN A 95 8.88 9.64 6.02
N ALA A 96 7.69 9.09 5.76
CA ALA A 96 7.35 7.73 6.13
C ALA A 96 7.91 6.76 5.08
N TRP A 97 9.04 6.13 5.39
CA TRP A 97 9.67 5.08 4.57
C TRP A 97 8.93 3.73 4.58
N GLY A 98 7.72 3.67 5.15
CA GLY A 98 6.88 2.47 5.20
C GLY A 98 6.52 1.89 3.83
N LEU A 99 6.75 2.63 2.75
CA LEU A 99 6.55 2.19 1.37
C LEU A 99 7.41 0.99 0.94
N PHE A 100 8.49 0.68 1.66
CA PHE A 100 9.41 -0.41 1.33
C PHE A 100 9.47 -1.52 2.39
N THR A 101 8.53 -1.55 3.34
CA THR A 101 8.60 -2.52 4.45
C THR A 101 8.36 -3.95 3.98
N TYR A 102 7.50 -4.16 2.99
CA TYR A 102 7.32 -5.44 2.32
C TYR A 102 6.78 -5.17 0.90
N PRO A 103 7.20 -5.96 -0.11
CA PRO A 103 6.53 -5.94 -1.39
C PRO A 103 5.11 -6.47 -1.20
N ASP A 104 4.12 -5.62 -1.40
CA ASP A 104 2.72 -6.06 -1.41
C ASP A 104 2.49 -6.84 -2.70
N ARG A 105 2.30 -8.16 -2.59
CA ARG A 105 1.99 -9.03 -3.72
C ARG A 105 0.54 -8.89 -4.16
N PHE A 106 -0.33 -8.32 -3.33
CA PHE A 106 -1.76 -8.22 -3.59
C PHE A 106 -2.26 -6.77 -3.58
N PRO A 107 -1.60 -5.83 -4.32
CA PRO A 107 -2.01 -4.43 -4.26
C PRO A 107 -3.43 -4.27 -4.81
N ALA A 108 -4.18 -3.38 -4.19
CA ALA A 108 -5.50 -3.01 -4.67
C ALA A 108 -5.39 -1.95 -5.78
N ARG A 109 -6.09 -2.17 -6.90
CA ARG A 109 -6.28 -1.18 -7.97
C ARG A 109 -7.70 -0.63 -7.97
N LEU A 110 -7.84 0.64 -8.34
CA LEU A 110 -9.16 1.25 -8.56
C LEU A 110 -9.76 0.71 -9.86
N VAL A 111 -11.03 0.32 -9.80
CA VAL A 111 -11.83 -0.08 -10.97
C VAL A 111 -13.12 0.74 -10.98
N VAL A 112 -13.48 1.25 -12.16
CA VAL A 112 -14.75 1.92 -12.43
C VAL A 112 -15.47 1.17 -13.54
N GLU A 113 -16.69 0.75 -13.25
CA GLU A 113 -17.55 0.00 -14.16
C GLU A 113 -18.86 0.77 -14.34
N GLY A 114 -19.37 0.80 -15.57
CA GLY A 114 -20.69 1.35 -15.89
C GLY A 114 -21.61 0.24 -16.35
N ARG A 115 -22.83 0.20 -15.84
CA ARG A 115 -23.88 -0.70 -16.34
C ARG A 115 -24.61 -0.03 -17.49
N GLN A 116 -24.60 -0.66 -18.65
CA GLN A 116 -25.38 -0.23 -19.81
C GLN A 116 -26.87 -0.45 -19.56
N ALA A 117 -27.73 0.35 -20.20
CA ALA A 117 -29.19 0.17 -20.15
C ALA A 117 -29.67 -1.23 -20.59
N SER A 118 -28.86 -1.97 -21.37
CA SER A 118 -29.10 -3.37 -21.73
C SER A 118 -28.82 -4.37 -20.60
N GLY A 119 -28.25 -3.92 -19.48
CA GLY A 119 -27.94 -4.71 -18.28
C GLY A 119 -26.48 -5.16 -18.15
N GLY A 120 -25.65 -5.01 -19.19
CA GLY A 120 -24.23 -5.41 -19.16
C GLY A 120 -23.34 -4.41 -18.44
N TRP A 121 -22.41 -4.88 -17.62
CA TRP A 121 -21.35 -4.05 -17.05
C TRP A 121 -20.18 -3.93 -18.03
N ILE A 122 -19.72 -2.71 -18.26
CA ILE A 122 -18.52 -2.39 -19.02
C ILE A 122 -17.50 -1.75 -18.10
N ARG A 123 -16.23 -2.14 -18.23
CA ARG A 123 -15.14 -1.49 -17.51
C ARG A 123 -14.79 -0.19 -18.21
N LEU A 124 -14.89 0.91 -17.47
CA LEU A 124 -14.59 2.24 -17.98
C LEU A 124 -13.17 2.66 -17.61
N TYR A 125 -12.76 2.36 -16.37
CA TYR A 125 -11.42 2.64 -15.89
C TYR A 125 -10.85 1.46 -15.10
N ALA A 126 -9.59 1.12 -15.33
CA ALA A 126 -8.77 0.38 -14.38
C ALA A 126 -7.31 0.81 -14.48
N SER A 127 -6.63 0.93 -13.34
CA SER A 127 -5.20 1.24 -13.36
C SER A 127 -4.41 0.14 -14.09
N LEU A 128 -3.52 0.56 -15.00
CA LEU A 128 -2.70 -0.30 -15.86
C LEU A 128 -3.49 -1.12 -16.90
N ASP A 129 -4.74 -0.75 -17.19
CA ASP A 129 -5.55 -1.36 -18.23
C ASP A 129 -5.62 -0.41 -19.45
N PRO A 130 -4.95 -0.72 -20.58
CA PRO A 130 -4.90 0.17 -21.74
C PRO A 130 -6.26 0.33 -22.44
N ASP A 131 -7.20 -0.60 -22.22
CA ASP A 131 -8.52 -0.60 -22.86
C ASP A 131 -9.56 0.14 -22.00
N ALA A 132 -9.24 0.44 -20.74
CA ALA A 132 -10.13 1.10 -19.78
C ALA A 132 -9.48 2.36 -19.18
N THR A 133 -9.53 3.46 -19.93
CA THR A 133 -8.80 4.70 -19.65
C THR A 133 -9.69 5.89 -19.30
N PHE A 134 -10.96 5.67 -18.95
CA PHE A 134 -11.89 6.74 -18.61
C PHE A 134 -11.29 7.68 -17.56
N ASN A 135 -11.12 8.96 -17.93
CA ASN A 135 -10.63 10.02 -17.06
C ASN A 135 -9.29 9.69 -16.37
N GLU A 136 -8.44 8.89 -17.02
CA GLU A 136 -7.18 8.39 -16.47
C GLU A 136 -6.33 9.52 -15.87
N GLU A 137 -6.21 10.66 -16.56
CA GLU A 137 -5.44 11.81 -16.10
C GLU A 137 -5.81 12.28 -14.69
N LYS A 138 -7.09 12.16 -14.31
CA LYS A 138 -7.60 12.52 -12.97
C LYS A 138 -7.55 11.34 -12.01
N LEU A 139 -7.76 10.11 -12.51
CA LEU A 139 -7.86 8.89 -11.72
C LEU A 139 -6.51 8.20 -11.46
N VAL A 140 -5.39 8.69 -12.00
CA VAL A 140 -4.05 8.15 -11.69
C VAL A 140 -3.84 8.10 -10.18
N TYR A 141 -3.44 6.93 -9.67
CA TYR A 141 -3.25 6.65 -8.24
C TYR A 141 -2.53 7.78 -7.49
N ARG A 142 -1.43 8.31 -8.03
CA ARG A 142 -0.65 9.39 -7.39
C ARG A 142 -1.46 10.66 -7.10
N ARG A 143 -2.50 10.96 -7.87
CA ARG A 143 -3.37 12.13 -7.68
C ARG A 143 -4.49 11.88 -6.68
N ILE A 144 -4.98 10.64 -6.61
CA ILE A 144 -6.11 10.27 -5.76
C ILE A 144 -5.72 9.37 -4.58
N ARG A 145 -4.42 9.22 -4.30
CA ARG A 145 -3.89 8.51 -3.13
C ARG A 145 -4.41 9.07 -1.79
N GLY A 146 -4.82 10.34 -1.78
CA GLY A 146 -5.49 10.93 -0.62
C GLY A 146 -6.84 10.25 -0.32
N VAL A 147 -7.52 9.78 -1.37
CA VAL A 147 -8.85 9.18 -1.33
C VAL A 147 -8.80 7.68 -1.10
N TYR A 148 -7.85 6.98 -1.73
CA TYR A 148 -7.66 5.55 -1.53
C TYR A 148 -6.19 5.18 -1.40
N ASP A 149 -5.92 4.09 -0.69
CA ASP A 149 -4.58 3.55 -0.51
C ASP A 149 -4.56 2.12 -1.06
N ALA A 150 -3.68 1.85 -2.03
CA ALA A 150 -3.56 0.52 -2.64
C ALA A 150 -3.20 -0.58 -1.62
N ASN A 151 -2.62 -0.19 -0.49
CA ASN A 151 -2.15 -1.10 0.55
C ASN A 151 -3.09 -1.13 1.77
N SER A 152 -4.30 -0.57 1.64
CA SER A 152 -5.29 -0.55 2.73
C SER A 152 -6.57 -1.26 2.34
N GLU A 153 -7.03 -2.13 3.23
CA GLU A 153 -8.33 -2.80 3.12
C GLU A 153 -9.51 -1.87 3.46
N ARG A 154 -9.25 -0.65 3.95
CA ARG A 154 -10.28 0.26 4.44
C ARG A 154 -10.45 1.46 3.50
N ALA A 155 -11.70 1.69 3.11
CA ALA A 155 -12.10 2.94 2.48
C ALA A 155 -11.85 4.13 3.43
N ARG A 156 -11.27 5.22 2.91
CA ARG A 156 -11.07 6.45 3.68
C ARG A 156 -12.37 7.24 3.79
N ALA A 157 -12.43 8.18 4.73
CA ALA A 157 -13.62 9.03 4.91
C ALA A 157 -14.05 9.80 3.65
N THR A 158 -13.12 10.05 2.73
CA THR A 158 -13.35 10.73 1.44
C THR A 158 -13.86 9.80 0.33
N TRP A 159 -14.05 8.51 0.60
CA TRP A 159 -14.44 7.52 -0.41
C TRP A 159 -15.83 7.80 -1.00
N ASP A 160 -16.87 7.95 -0.18
CA ASP A 160 -18.23 8.14 -0.69
C ASP A 160 -18.41 9.45 -1.49
N PRO A 161 -17.82 10.60 -1.08
CA PRO A 161 -17.76 11.80 -1.93
C PRO A 161 -17.07 11.55 -3.27
N PHE A 162 -15.94 10.82 -3.26
CA PHE A 162 -15.22 10.49 -4.48
C PHE A 162 -16.04 9.61 -5.42
N VAL A 163 -16.68 8.55 -4.92
CA VAL A 163 -17.56 7.67 -5.71
C VAL A 163 -18.69 8.49 -6.35
N SER A 164 -19.27 9.41 -5.59
CA SER A 164 -20.35 10.28 -6.09
C SER A 164 -19.87 11.21 -7.21
N TRP A 165 -18.66 11.76 -7.06
CA TRP A 165 -18.01 12.54 -8.11
C TRP A 165 -17.70 11.69 -9.36
N VAL A 166 -17.09 10.51 -9.20
CA VAL A 166 -16.80 9.59 -10.32
C VAL A 166 -18.09 9.22 -11.07
N ALA A 167 -19.14 8.82 -10.35
CA ALA A 167 -20.43 8.49 -10.95
C ALA A 167 -21.01 9.66 -11.75
N SER A 168 -20.91 10.88 -11.22
CA SER A 168 -21.37 12.09 -11.92
C SER A 168 -20.58 12.36 -13.20
N GLU A 169 -19.26 12.14 -13.19
CA GLU A 169 -18.43 12.26 -14.39
C GLU A 169 -18.80 11.18 -15.43
N VAL A 170 -19.00 9.94 -14.98
CA VAL A 170 -19.39 8.81 -15.86
C VAL A 170 -20.75 9.08 -16.51
N PHE A 171 -21.79 9.42 -15.74
CA PHE A 171 -23.12 9.69 -16.30
C PHE A 171 -23.15 10.85 -17.31
N ARG A 172 -22.19 11.78 -17.21
CA ARG A 172 -22.04 12.88 -18.17
C ARG A 172 -21.36 12.43 -19.46
N ALA A 173 -20.34 11.58 -19.35
CA ALA A 173 -19.55 11.11 -20.49
C ALA A 173 -20.20 9.94 -21.25
N GLU A 174 -20.93 9.08 -20.53
CA GLU A 174 -21.51 7.83 -21.03
C GLU A 174 -23.04 7.83 -20.85
N PRO A 175 -23.82 8.48 -21.74
CA PRO A 175 -25.27 8.61 -21.57
C PRO A 175 -26.04 7.29 -21.54
N GLY A 176 -25.47 6.22 -22.09
CA GLY A 176 -26.05 4.86 -22.11
C GLY A 176 -25.86 4.07 -20.82
N VAL A 177 -25.13 4.63 -19.83
CA VAL A 177 -24.91 4.02 -18.52
C VAL A 177 -26.01 4.44 -17.53
N ASP A 178 -26.61 3.47 -16.83
CA ASP A 178 -27.69 3.67 -15.85
C ASP A 178 -27.25 3.48 -14.39
N ALA A 179 -26.14 2.77 -14.18
CA ALA A 179 -25.51 2.59 -12.87
C ALA A 179 -23.98 2.62 -12.99
N VAL A 180 -23.32 3.10 -11.95
CA VAL A 180 -21.85 3.14 -11.87
C VAL A 180 -21.42 2.40 -10.62
N ARG A 181 -20.42 1.55 -10.77
CA ARG A 181 -19.76 0.82 -9.70
C ARG A 181 -18.31 1.28 -9.61
N VAL A 182 -17.91 1.66 -8.42
CA VAL A 182 -16.51 1.98 -8.11
C VAL A 182 -16.06 1.00 -7.05
N SER A 183 -14.97 0.28 -7.31
CA SER A 183 -14.46 -0.78 -6.45
C SER A 183 -12.94 -0.77 -6.41
N PHE A 184 -12.40 -1.48 -5.43
CA PHE A 184 -11.00 -1.88 -5.43
C PHE A 184 -10.92 -3.35 -5.79
N GLN A 185 -10.04 -3.68 -6.72
CA GLN A 185 -9.73 -5.05 -7.08
C GLN A 185 -8.31 -5.37 -6.61
N GLN A 186 -8.13 -6.43 -5.82
CA GLN A 186 -6.79 -6.96 -5.57
C GLN A 186 -6.26 -7.60 -6.84
N ILE A 187 -5.04 -7.24 -7.21
CA ILE A 187 -4.30 -7.89 -8.29
C ILE A 187 -3.10 -8.60 -7.69
N HIS A 188 -2.70 -9.73 -8.27
CA HIS A 188 -1.46 -10.39 -7.87
C HIS A 188 -0.28 -9.82 -8.68
N THR A 189 0.75 -9.35 -7.98
CA THR A 189 2.03 -8.95 -8.57
C THR A 189 2.95 -10.16 -8.58
N TYR A 190 3.19 -10.68 -9.77
CA TYR A 190 4.07 -11.83 -9.99
C TYR A 190 5.54 -11.42 -9.94
N GLU A 191 6.36 -12.26 -9.34
CA GLU A 191 7.82 -12.13 -9.45
C GLU A 191 8.30 -12.40 -10.89
N PRO A 192 9.49 -11.93 -11.29
CA PRO A 192 10.00 -12.11 -12.65
C PRO A 192 10.09 -13.57 -13.14
N TRP A 193 10.10 -14.54 -12.23
CA TRP A 193 10.17 -15.97 -12.51
C TRP A 193 8.82 -16.71 -12.33
N GLU A 194 7.78 -16.02 -11.87
CA GLU A 194 6.44 -16.60 -11.73
C GLU A 194 5.66 -16.44 -13.03
N HIS A 195 4.83 -17.44 -13.38
CA HIS A 195 3.92 -17.34 -14.51
C HIS A 195 2.63 -16.63 -14.08
N ALA A 196 2.20 -15.63 -14.85
CA ALA A 196 0.94 -14.95 -14.60
C ALA A 196 -0.22 -15.93 -14.79
N GLU A 197 -0.77 -16.43 -13.70
CA GLU A 197 -2.11 -17.01 -13.70
C GLU A 197 -3.11 -15.84 -13.66
N VAL A 198 -4.22 -15.91 -14.40
CA VAL A 198 -5.20 -14.83 -14.37
C VAL A 198 -6.01 -14.96 -13.07
N LEU A 199 -5.46 -14.44 -11.97
CA LEU A 199 -6.18 -14.31 -10.70
C LEU A 199 -6.95 -12.99 -10.72
N VAL A 200 -8.19 -13.06 -11.18
CA VAL A 200 -9.21 -12.02 -10.94
C VAL A 200 -9.98 -12.50 -9.71
N GLU A 201 -9.54 -12.14 -8.51
CA GLU A 201 -10.42 -12.32 -7.36
C GLU A 201 -11.54 -11.27 -7.44
N GLU A 202 -12.76 -11.75 -7.71
CA GLU A 202 -14.01 -10.99 -7.60
C GLU A 202 -14.36 -10.78 -6.11
N GLY A 203 -13.51 -10.04 -5.40
CA GLY A 203 -13.65 -9.77 -3.97
C GLY A 203 -13.38 -8.31 -3.66
N GLY A 204 -14.21 -7.42 -4.20
CA GLY A 204 -14.00 -5.98 -4.00
C GLY A 204 -14.27 -5.56 -2.55
N TYR A 205 -13.22 -5.19 -1.80
CA TYR A 205 -13.28 -4.80 -0.38
C TYR A 205 -14.14 -3.54 -0.10
N SER A 206 -14.62 -2.82 -1.12
CA SER A 206 -15.59 -1.72 -0.95
C SER A 206 -16.27 -1.30 -2.26
N ALA A 207 -16.97 -2.23 -2.93
CA ALA A 207 -17.80 -1.84 -4.06
C ALA A 207 -18.93 -0.89 -3.62
N ARG A 208 -19.05 0.24 -4.29
CA ARG A 208 -20.17 1.19 -4.15
C ARG A 208 -20.87 1.36 -5.49
N GLU A 209 -22.18 1.19 -5.48
CA GLU A 209 -23.03 1.37 -6.66
C GLU A 209 -23.83 2.66 -6.54
N ARG A 210 -23.94 3.39 -7.64
CA ARG A 210 -24.75 4.60 -7.76
C ARG A 210 -25.62 4.48 -9.00
N HIS A 211 -26.91 4.78 -8.87
CA HIS A 211 -27.83 4.84 -9.99
C HIS A 211 -27.95 6.28 -10.48
N ARG A 212 -28.28 6.41 -11.77
CA ARG A 212 -28.63 7.71 -12.32
C ARG A 212 -29.88 8.25 -11.58
N PRO A 213 -29.86 9.50 -11.11
CA PRO A 213 -31.01 10.12 -10.46
C PRO A 213 -32.19 10.29 -11.42
#